data_AF-A0A098G522-F1
#
_entry.id   AF-A0A098G522-F1
#
_cell.length_a   1.000
_cell.length_b   1.000
_cell.length_c   1.000
_cell.angle_alpha   90.00
_cell.angle_beta   90.00
_cell.angle_gamma   90.00
#
_symmetry.space_group_name_H-M   'P 1'
#
loop_
_entity.id
_entity.type
_entity.pdbx_description
1 polymer ?
#
loop_
_entity_poly.entity_id
_entity_poly.type
_entity_poly.pdbx_seq_one_letter_code
_entity_poly.pdbx_strand_id
1 'polypeptide(L)'
;MTKVLIFTDFDGTITSKEGSKTVFGEFYQSLMDGYEVGKIQRNYKHTPLKSPEEVQKIFEAKFGKYDSNFNYTQKDTDVLMSADAVAFFKQALNNSSITVKIITKNRQDYIHALLKYHGFSAEEIGKLTIDDTGWKNNAIHTSLRAPENNTSKPTHIYILDDNPADFDAMVSAAESPEYGYEATQIKKYNQDAGQFQWAQYQQDIQALFPLPVEEQPITPTPIETGTDSRSTPPIAITEDKSEPVPVEPLAAQRTLKITGTSFAAGFFVGLLVSVVLIATGVLAPLGIGALGILALTSMIASGLGLVSGVIGFGVAKSTESKKPHQCDEPTPSNNCSQPLQGLGGPVDTVPRCCNAPVKHFPSIIGNSPEATETQQKSEERHNTDLGARMNVQVEESEDYSTQNSALQK
;
A
#
# COMPACT_ATOMS: atom_id res chain seq x y z
N MET A 1 17.20 6.31 20.70
CA MET A 1 16.27 7.44 20.44
C MET A 1 14.91 6.87 20.09
N THR A 2 13.82 7.50 20.54
CA THR A 2 12.45 7.10 20.20
C THR A 2 12.25 7.19 18.69
N LYS A 3 11.64 6.15 18.09
CA LYS A 3 11.25 6.13 16.69
C LYS A 3 9.82 5.61 16.58
N VAL A 4 8.97 6.33 15.88
CA VAL A 4 7.55 6.00 15.74
C VAL A 4 7.27 5.67 14.28
N LEU A 5 6.64 4.52 14.05
CA LEU A 5 6.16 4.11 12.74
C LEU A 5 4.63 4.06 12.76
N ILE A 6 3.98 4.84 11.90
CA ILE A 6 2.53 4.92 11.81
C ILE A 6 2.09 4.20 10.53
N PHE A 7 1.26 3.19 10.68
CA PHE A 7 0.49 2.57 9.60
C PHE A 7 -0.96 3.02 9.73
N THR A 8 -1.52 3.56 8.67
CA THR A 8 -2.87 4.10 8.68
C THR A 8 -3.56 3.79 7.36
N ASP A 9 -4.84 3.41 7.40
CA ASP A 9 -5.70 3.49 6.23
C ASP A 9 -5.96 4.97 5.87
N PHE A 10 -6.56 5.19 4.70
CA PHE A 10 -6.89 6.50 4.19
C PHE A 10 -8.40 6.82 4.28
N ASP A 11 -9.26 6.05 3.62
CA ASP A 11 -10.67 6.43 3.45
C ASP A 11 -11.54 5.86 4.55
N GLY A 12 -12.03 6.72 5.43
CA GLY A 12 -12.73 6.32 6.66
C GLY A 12 -11.84 6.42 7.89
N THR A 13 -10.52 6.46 7.70
CA THR A 13 -9.55 6.69 8.77
C THR A 13 -9.02 8.12 8.77
N ILE A 14 -8.24 8.50 7.74
CA ILE A 14 -7.70 9.86 7.58
C ILE A 14 -8.81 10.83 7.15
N THR A 15 -9.65 10.40 6.20
CA THR A 15 -10.91 11.06 5.87
C THR A 15 -12.04 10.47 6.72
N SER A 16 -13.17 11.16 6.79
CA SER A 16 -14.33 10.71 7.56
C SER A 16 -15.33 9.88 6.73
N LYS A 17 -14.95 9.43 5.53
CA LYS A 17 -15.83 8.67 4.64
C LYS A 17 -15.16 7.41 4.12
N GLU A 18 -15.77 6.28 4.43
CA GLU A 18 -15.36 4.94 3.99
C GLU A 18 -15.07 4.88 2.49
N GLY A 19 -14.03 4.11 2.12
CA GLY A 19 -13.56 4.02 0.73
C GLY A 19 -14.63 3.65 -0.29
N SER A 20 -15.52 2.70 0.03
CA SER A 20 -16.61 2.29 -0.87
C SER A 20 -17.62 3.41 -1.16
N LYS A 21 -17.84 4.32 -0.21
CA LYS A 21 -18.72 5.49 -0.37
C LYS A 21 -17.99 6.68 -1.01
N THR A 22 -16.66 6.67 -0.97
CA THR A 22 -15.81 7.72 -1.56
C THR A 22 -15.57 7.47 -3.05
N VAL A 23 -15.00 6.33 -3.45
CA VAL A 23 -14.48 6.12 -4.81
C VAL A 23 -15.57 6.02 -5.90
N PHE A 24 -16.78 5.65 -5.51
CA PHE A 24 -17.96 5.60 -6.39
C PHE A 24 -18.83 6.87 -6.29
N GLY A 25 -18.46 7.82 -5.43
CA GLY A 25 -19.14 9.10 -5.28
C GLY A 25 -18.95 10.01 -6.49
N GLU A 26 -19.96 10.84 -6.77
CA GLU A 26 -19.95 11.76 -7.92
C GLU A 26 -18.74 12.68 -7.92
N PHE A 27 -18.37 13.23 -6.76
CA PHE A 27 -17.18 14.08 -6.62
C PHE A 27 -15.91 13.35 -7.05
N TYR A 28 -15.66 12.14 -6.53
CA TYR A 28 -14.46 11.38 -6.87
C TYR A 28 -14.42 11.03 -8.36
N GLN A 29 -15.55 10.59 -8.92
CA GLN A 29 -15.68 10.30 -10.34
C GLN A 29 -15.42 11.54 -11.21
N SER A 30 -15.81 12.73 -10.74
CA SER A 30 -15.55 13.99 -11.43
C SER A 30 -14.07 14.33 -11.59
N LEU A 31 -13.19 13.72 -10.79
CA LEU A 31 -11.74 13.89 -10.88
C LEU A 31 -11.13 13.09 -12.05
N MET A 32 -11.86 12.12 -12.60
CA MET A 32 -11.36 11.24 -13.65
C MET A 32 -11.43 11.87 -15.03
N ASP A 33 -10.47 11.51 -15.89
CA ASP A 33 -10.49 11.91 -17.28
C ASP A 33 -11.70 11.30 -18.03
N GLY A 34 -12.31 12.11 -18.88
CA GLY A 34 -13.52 11.77 -19.62
C GLY A 34 -14.78 11.52 -18.75
N TYR A 35 -14.81 11.98 -17.50
CA TYR A 35 -16.03 11.94 -16.68
C TYR A 35 -17.14 12.81 -17.29
N GLU A 36 -18.37 12.28 -17.29
CA GLU A 36 -19.57 12.99 -17.70
C GLU A 36 -20.71 12.70 -16.72
N VAL A 37 -21.45 13.74 -16.37
CA VAL A 37 -22.56 13.66 -15.41
C VAL A 37 -23.63 12.69 -15.92
N GLY A 38 -24.09 11.78 -15.06
CA GLY A 38 -25.13 10.81 -15.37
C GLY A 38 -24.69 9.59 -16.21
N LYS A 39 -23.39 9.43 -16.49
CA LYS A 39 -22.85 8.25 -17.20
C LYS A 39 -22.37 7.15 -16.24
N ILE A 40 -22.08 5.97 -16.81
CA ILE A 40 -21.57 4.79 -16.10
C ILE A 40 -20.31 5.16 -15.31
N GLN A 41 -20.25 4.70 -14.06
CA GLN A 41 -19.09 4.89 -13.19
C GLN A 41 -17.84 4.26 -13.81
N ARG A 42 -16.76 5.04 -13.83
CA ARG A 42 -15.47 4.61 -14.37
C ARG A 42 -14.72 3.79 -13.32
N ASN A 43 -13.82 2.92 -13.78
CA ASN A 43 -12.96 2.16 -12.89
C ASN A 43 -12.04 3.14 -12.15
N TYR A 44 -12.27 3.30 -10.84
CA TYR A 44 -11.61 4.31 -10.04
C TYR A 44 -10.10 4.13 -9.91
N LYS A 45 -9.64 2.87 -9.96
CA LYS A 45 -8.25 2.50 -9.73
C LYS A 45 -7.38 2.65 -10.98
N HIS A 46 -7.97 2.52 -12.17
CA HIS A 46 -7.22 2.45 -13.42
C HIS A 46 -7.50 3.59 -14.41
N THR A 47 -8.62 4.30 -14.28
CA THR A 47 -8.89 5.46 -15.13
C THR A 47 -7.98 6.61 -14.70
N PRO A 48 -7.21 7.28 -15.58
CA PRO A 48 -6.41 8.43 -15.19
C PRO A 48 -7.24 9.53 -14.51
N LEU A 49 -6.66 10.20 -13.50
CA LEU A 49 -7.21 11.47 -13.04
C LEU A 49 -6.95 12.55 -14.11
N LYS A 50 -7.73 13.63 -14.06
CA LYS A 50 -7.42 14.88 -14.75
C LYS A 50 -6.08 15.44 -14.30
N SER A 51 -5.59 16.48 -14.98
CA SER A 51 -4.33 17.13 -14.59
C SER A 51 -4.37 17.60 -13.13
N PRO A 52 -3.22 17.64 -12.41
CA PRO A 52 -3.18 18.11 -11.03
C PRO A 52 -3.83 19.49 -10.84
N GLU A 53 -3.66 20.41 -11.78
CA GLU A 53 -4.25 21.75 -11.75
C GLU A 53 -5.78 21.72 -11.89
N GLU A 54 -6.31 20.89 -12.78
CA GLU A 54 -7.76 20.71 -12.93
C GLU A 54 -8.38 20.02 -11.71
N VAL A 55 -7.70 19.02 -11.16
CA VAL A 55 -8.14 18.36 -9.93
C VAL A 55 -8.26 19.37 -8.79
N GLN A 56 -7.25 20.21 -8.57
CA GLN A 56 -7.32 21.26 -7.53
C GLN A 56 -8.47 22.25 -7.77
N LYS A 57 -8.70 22.67 -9.02
CA LYS A 57 -9.86 23.51 -9.37
C LYS A 57 -11.19 22.83 -9.05
N ILE A 58 -11.31 21.52 -9.24
CA ILE A 58 -12.52 20.77 -8.91
C ILE A 58 -12.73 20.70 -7.39
N PHE A 59 -11.65 20.46 -6.61
CA PHE A 59 -11.72 20.56 -5.15
C PHE A 59 -12.19 21.95 -4.70
N GLU A 60 -11.56 23.03 -5.18
CA GLU A 60 -11.93 24.40 -4.83
C GLU A 60 -13.35 24.76 -5.28
N ALA A 61 -13.80 24.28 -6.45
CA ALA A 61 -15.17 24.51 -6.91
C ALA A 61 -16.20 23.80 -6.04
N LYS A 62 -15.88 22.61 -5.51
CA LYS A 62 -16.78 21.81 -4.67
C LYS A 62 -16.81 22.30 -3.22
N PHE A 63 -15.65 22.62 -2.66
CA PHE A 63 -15.47 22.86 -1.22
C PHE A 63 -15.08 24.30 -0.88
N GLY A 64 -14.83 25.14 -1.87
CA GLY A 64 -14.25 26.47 -1.68
C GLY A 64 -12.74 26.40 -1.49
N LYS A 65 -12.13 27.57 -1.26
CA LYS A 65 -10.70 27.67 -0.97
C LYS A 65 -10.42 27.12 0.42
N TYR A 66 -9.37 26.30 0.55
CA TYR A 66 -8.89 25.87 1.86
C TYR A 66 -8.02 26.95 2.50
N ASP A 67 -8.55 27.64 3.52
CA ASP A 67 -7.85 28.65 4.30
C ASP A 67 -8.25 28.59 5.80
N SER A 68 -7.84 29.58 6.59
CA SER A 68 -8.10 29.62 8.04
C SER A 68 -9.60 29.69 8.39
N ASN A 69 -10.47 30.04 7.43
CA ASN A 69 -11.92 30.16 7.61
C ASN A 69 -12.69 29.02 6.94
N PHE A 70 -12.01 27.92 6.58
CA PHE A 70 -12.64 26.79 5.91
C PHE A 70 -13.81 26.21 6.70
N ASN A 71 -14.96 26.04 6.05
CA ASN A 71 -16.17 25.54 6.68
C ASN A 71 -16.24 24.00 6.65
N TYR A 72 -15.83 23.35 7.75
CA TYR A 72 -15.89 21.89 7.88
C TYR A 72 -17.32 21.32 7.99
N THR A 73 -18.34 22.16 8.18
CA THR A 73 -19.74 21.74 8.34
C THR A 73 -20.52 21.69 7.03
N GLN A 74 -19.95 22.17 5.92
CA GLN A 74 -20.62 22.12 4.63
C GLN A 74 -20.82 20.66 4.15
N LYS A 75 -21.75 20.47 3.22
CA LYS A 75 -22.10 19.14 2.71
C LYS A 75 -20.88 18.46 2.06
N ASP A 76 -20.81 17.13 2.24
CA ASP A 76 -19.80 16.25 1.64
C ASP A 76 -18.35 16.51 2.11
N THR A 77 -18.12 17.27 3.19
CA THR A 77 -16.76 17.42 3.78
C THR A 77 -16.21 16.13 4.39
N ASP A 78 -17.03 15.11 4.53
CA ASP A 78 -16.63 13.79 5.01
C ASP A 78 -15.60 13.11 4.11
N VAL A 79 -15.51 13.47 2.82
CA VAL A 79 -14.43 12.98 1.92
C VAL A 79 -13.08 13.65 2.16
N LEU A 80 -13.03 14.73 2.94
CA LEU A 80 -11.83 15.49 3.27
C LEU A 80 -11.22 15.01 4.59
N MET A 81 -10.01 15.49 4.90
CA MET A 81 -9.42 15.32 6.23
C MET A 81 -10.15 16.21 7.24
N SER A 82 -10.33 15.70 8.46
CA SER A 82 -10.75 16.53 9.59
C SER A 82 -9.65 17.54 9.96
N ALA A 83 -10.02 18.63 10.65
CA ALA A 83 -9.05 19.62 11.10
C ALA A 83 -7.96 18.99 11.99
N ASP A 84 -8.34 18.08 12.88
CA ASP A 84 -7.41 17.40 13.78
C ASP A 84 -6.48 16.44 13.03
N ALA A 85 -6.97 15.74 11.99
CA ALA A 85 -6.13 14.93 11.13
C ALA A 85 -5.10 15.81 10.39
N VAL A 86 -5.51 16.95 9.82
CA VAL A 86 -4.57 17.87 9.17
C VAL A 86 -3.49 18.34 10.15
N ALA A 87 -3.86 18.73 11.37
CA ALA A 87 -2.90 19.14 12.40
C ALA A 87 -1.93 18.01 12.79
N PHE A 88 -2.45 16.80 12.99
CA PHE A 88 -1.66 15.61 13.30
C PHE A 88 -0.61 15.33 12.22
N PHE A 89 -1.02 15.24 10.95
CA PHE A 89 -0.11 14.92 9.85
C PHE A 89 0.94 16.02 9.62
N LYS A 90 0.56 17.29 9.73
CA LYS A 90 1.54 18.39 9.64
C LYS A 90 2.60 18.30 10.72
N GLN A 91 2.24 17.93 11.95
CA GLN A 91 3.24 17.76 12.99
C GLN A 91 4.08 16.50 12.78
N ALA A 92 3.45 15.37 12.45
CA ALA A 92 4.13 14.09 12.25
C ALA A 92 5.18 14.18 11.12
N LEU A 93 4.83 14.82 9.99
CA LEU A 93 5.72 14.96 8.83
C LEU A 93 6.86 15.97 9.04
N ASN A 94 6.79 16.79 10.08
CA ASN A 94 7.89 17.69 10.47
C ASN A 94 8.84 17.06 11.50
N ASN A 95 8.57 15.83 11.97
CA ASN A 95 9.43 15.12 12.91
C ASN A 95 10.13 13.94 12.21
N SER A 96 11.45 14.02 12.03
CA SER A 96 12.26 12.97 11.37
C SER A 96 12.33 11.64 12.13
N SER A 97 11.87 11.60 13.38
CA SER A 97 11.76 10.37 14.18
C SER A 97 10.40 9.67 14.01
N ILE A 98 9.48 10.27 13.25
CA ILE A 98 8.18 9.71 12.92
C ILE A 98 8.18 9.37 11.42
N THR A 99 7.82 8.13 11.11
CA THR A 99 7.60 7.68 9.74
C THR A 99 6.13 7.36 9.56
N VAL A 100 5.50 7.91 8.52
CA VAL A 100 4.08 7.73 8.24
C VAL A 100 3.93 6.93 6.94
N LYS A 101 3.17 5.83 7.04
CA LYS A 101 2.84 4.96 5.92
C LYS A 101 1.33 4.81 5.78
N ILE A 102 0.82 5.25 4.64
CA ILE A 102 -0.59 5.11 4.28
C ILE A 102 -0.75 3.79 3.52
N ILE A 103 -1.54 2.87 4.05
CA ILE A 103 -1.77 1.54 3.48
C ILE A 103 -3.23 1.46 3.02
N THR A 104 -3.46 1.47 1.71
CA THR A 104 -4.78 1.80 1.16
C THR A 104 -5.13 0.98 -0.08
N LYS A 105 -6.42 0.89 -0.38
CA LYS A 105 -6.95 0.40 -1.67
C LYS A 105 -7.23 1.55 -2.65
N ASN A 106 -7.26 2.80 -2.17
CA ASN A 106 -7.37 3.99 -3.00
C ASN A 106 -6.08 4.20 -3.80
N ARG A 107 -5.99 5.25 -4.61
CA ARG A 107 -4.87 5.54 -5.50
C ARG A 107 -4.00 6.67 -4.97
N GLN A 108 -2.70 6.57 -5.17
CA GLN A 108 -1.72 7.52 -4.64
C GLN A 108 -1.93 8.97 -5.13
N ASP A 109 -2.25 9.15 -6.40
CA ASP A 109 -2.48 10.46 -7.01
C ASP A 109 -3.72 11.20 -6.45
N TYR A 110 -4.77 10.47 -6.06
CA TYR A 110 -5.89 11.07 -5.31
C TYR A 110 -5.46 11.55 -3.92
N ILE A 111 -4.71 10.73 -3.21
CA ILE A 111 -4.20 11.05 -1.86
C ILE A 111 -3.30 12.29 -1.91
N HIS A 112 -2.40 12.35 -2.90
CA HIS A 112 -1.56 13.52 -3.14
C HIS A 112 -2.41 14.78 -3.43
N ALA A 113 -3.45 14.66 -4.26
CA ALA A 113 -4.32 15.77 -4.59
C ALA A 113 -5.09 16.29 -3.37
N LEU A 114 -5.62 15.40 -2.53
CA LEU A 114 -6.32 15.75 -1.31
C LEU A 114 -5.39 16.45 -0.31
N LEU A 115 -4.18 15.92 -0.10
CA LEU A 115 -3.17 16.55 0.76
C LEU A 115 -2.76 17.93 0.23
N LYS A 116 -2.56 18.06 -1.08
CA LYS A 116 -2.25 19.35 -1.70
C LYS A 116 -3.37 20.36 -1.47
N TYR A 117 -4.63 19.93 -1.57
CA TYR A 117 -5.79 20.78 -1.29
C TYR A 117 -5.80 21.28 0.17
N HIS A 118 -5.44 20.44 1.14
CA HIS A 118 -5.26 20.82 2.55
C HIS A 118 -3.97 21.64 2.84
N GLY A 119 -3.27 22.09 1.79
CA GLY A 119 -2.10 22.95 1.90
C GLY A 119 -0.87 22.26 2.45
N PHE A 120 -0.71 20.95 2.21
CA PHE A 120 0.57 20.26 2.40
C PHE A 120 1.52 20.61 1.26
N SER A 121 2.77 20.87 1.60
CA SER A 121 3.85 21.12 0.64
C SER A 121 4.27 19.83 -0.07
N ALA A 122 4.94 19.98 -1.23
CA ALA A 122 5.51 18.84 -1.94
C ALA A 122 6.55 18.08 -1.11
N GLU A 123 7.29 18.78 -0.24
CA GLU A 123 8.26 18.16 0.67
C GLU A 123 7.54 17.30 1.72
N GLU A 124 6.49 17.82 2.35
CA GLU A 124 5.69 17.06 3.33
C GLU A 124 5.05 15.82 2.68
N ILE A 125 4.45 15.98 1.50
CA ILE A 125 3.87 14.85 0.76
C ILE A 125 4.96 13.82 0.40
N GLY A 126 6.16 14.27 0.02
CA GLY A 126 7.29 13.42 -0.31
C GLY A 126 7.84 12.59 0.86
N LYS A 127 7.50 12.93 2.12
CA LYS A 127 7.87 12.15 3.32
C LYS A 127 6.93 10.97 3.57
N LEU A 128 5.76 10.94 2.94
CA LEU A 128 4.81 9.84 3.06
C LEU A 128 5.26 8.64 2.23
N THR A 129 5.12 7.44 2.79
CA THR A 129 5.07 6.22 1.98
C THR A 129 3.62 5.85 1.77
N ILE A 130 3.20 5.69 0.51
CA ILE A 130 1.83 5.26 0.17
C ILE A 130 1.93 3.89 -0.49
N ASP A 131 1.41 2.86 0.18
CA ASP A 131 1.23 1.52 -0.40
C ASP A 131 -0.23 1.39 -0.81
N ASP A 132 -0.47 1.43 -2.11
CA ASP A 132 -1.79 1.45 -2.71
C ASP A 132 -2.17 0.10 -3.34
N THR A 133 -1.43 -0.98 -3.01
CA THR A 133 -1.67 -2.33 -3.54
C THR A 133 -2.96 -2.96 -3.01
N GLY A 134 -3.47 -2.47 -1.88
CA GLY A 134 -4.62 -3.02 -1.17
C GLY A 134 -4.32 -4.28 -0.34
N TRP A 135 -3.09 -4.79 -0.35
CA TRP A 135 -2.68 -5.98 0.42
C TRP A 135 -2.05 -5.58 1.74
N LYS A 136 -2.91 -5.14 2.69
CA LYS A 136 -2.44 -4.44 3.89
C LYS A 136 -1.49 -5.28 4.76
N ASN A 137 -1.78 -6.55 4.98
CA ASN A 137 -0.90 -7.46 5.74
C ASN A 137 0.51 -7.56 5.13
N ASN A 138 0.60 -7.69 3.81
CA ASN A 138 1.87 -7.80 3.09
C ASN A 138 2.64 -6.48 3.13
N ALA A 139 1.95 -5.35 3.07
CA ALA A 139 2.55 -4.03 3.21
C ALA A 139 3.22 -3.85 4.60
N ILE A 140 2.56 -4.29 5.68
CA ILE A 140 3.15 -4.29 7.03
C ILE A 140 4.40 -5.17 7.09
N HIS A 141 4.32 -6.42 6.63
CA HIS A 141 5.47 -7.33 6.62
C HIS A 141 6.64 -6.78 5.80
N THR A 142 6.37 -6.27 4.60
CA THR A 142 7.37 -5.68 3.72
C THR A 142 8.04 -4.48 4.40
N SER A 143 7.25 -3.61 5.04
CA SER A 143 7.78 -2.47 5.77
C SER A 143 8.62 -2.90 6.97
N LEU A 144 8.15 -3.83 7.81
CA LEU A 144 8.86 -4.22 9.03
C LEU A 144 10.13 -5.04 8.76
N ARG A 145 10.20 -5.77 7.63
CA ARG A 145 11.41 -6.47 7.17
C ARG A 145 12.41 -5.57 6.42
N ALA A 146 12.05 -4.32 6.16
CA ALA A 146 12.88 -3.43 5.37
C ALA A 146 14.25 -3.19 6.06
N PRO A 147 15.37 -3.17 5.31
CA PRO A 147 16.72 -3.14 5.87
C PRO A 147 16.97 -1.99 6.86
N GLU A 148 16.31 -0.85 6.67
CA GLU A 148 16.39 0.31 7.57
C GLU A 148 16.00 -0.06 9.01
N ASN A 149 15.04 -0.98 9.18
CA ASN A 149 14.57 -1.43 10.49
C ASN A 149 15.54 -2.40 11.18
N ASN A 150 16.46 -3.02 10.43
CA ASN A 150 17.51 -3.86 11.02
C ASN A 150 18.55 -3.00 11.76
N THR A 151 18.83 -1.80 11.25
CA THR A 151 19.77 -0.86 11.87
C THR A 151 19.11 0.06 12.88
N SER A 152 17.80 0.30 12.72
CA SER A 152 17.08 1.25 13.55
C SER A 152 15.59 0.92 13.66
N LYS A 153 15.31 -0.19 14.35
CA LYS A 153 13.96 -0.66 14.65
C LYS A 153 13.10 0.46 15.28
N PRO A 154 11.88 0.71 14.79
CA PRO A 154 10.91 1.57 15.46
C PRO A 154 10.74 1.16 16.93
N THR A 155 10.63 2.12 17.84
CA THR A 155 10.35 1.83 19.25
C THR A 155 8.85 1.69 19.51
N HIS A 156 8.02 2.35 18.69
CA HIS A 156 6.57 2.28 18.75
C HIS A 156 5.96 2.15 17.35
N ILE A 157 4.87 1.41 17.26
CA ILE A 157 4.05 1.26 16.06
C ILE A 157 2.64 1.74 16.36
N TYR A 158 2.06 2.51 15.45
CA TYR A 158 0.64 2.87 15.47
C TYR A 158 -0.05 2.21 14.28
N ILE A 159 -1.22 1.61 14.50
CA ILE A 159 -2.04 0.97 13.47
C ILE A 159 -3.45 1.54 13.57
N LEU A 160 -3.90 2.19 12.50
CA LEU A 160 -5.20 2.86 12.41
C LEU A 160 -5.94 2.39 11.16
N ASP A 161 -7.16 1.91 11.32
CA ASP A 161 -8.02 1.48 10.20
C ASP A 161 -9.48 1.42 10.65
N ASP A 162 -10.40 1.94 9.86
CA ASP A 162 -11.84 1.90 10.16
C ASP A 162 -12.44 0.53 9.84
N ASN A 163 -11.89 -0.19 8.86
CA ASN A 163 -12.41 -1.48 8.47
C ASN A 163 -11.86 -2.60 9.39
N PRO A 164 -12.71 -3.34 10.13
CA PRO A 164 -12.23 -4.32 11.11
C PRO A 164 -11.38 -5.44 10.50
N ALA A 165 -11.72 -5.91 9.30
CA ALA A 165 -10.99 -7.01 8.66
C ALA A 165 -9.59 -6.57 8.19
N ASP A 166 -9.49 -5.37 7.61
CA ASP A 166 -8.23 -4.76 7.20
C ASP A 166 -7.38 -4.39 8.44
N PHE A 167 -8.00 -3.87 9.50
CA PHE A 167 -7.39 -3.61 10.80
C PHE A 167 -6.75 -4.86 11.40
N ASP A 168 -7.53 -5.94 11.55
CA ASP A 168 -7.08 -7.21 12.13
C ASP A 168 -5.92 -7.81 11.34
N ALA A 169 -5.96 -7.68 10.00
CA ALA A 169 -4.89 -8.13 9.12
C ALA A 169 -3.59 -7.35 9.34
N MET A 170 -3.65 -6.02 9.54
CA MET A 170 -2.48 -5.20 9.84
C MET A 170 -1.93 -5.45 11.24
N VAL A 171 -2.81 -5.58 12.24
CA VAL A 171 -2.44 -5.89 13.63
C VAL A 171 -1.74 -7.25 13.69
N SER A 172 -2.34 -8.29 13.09
CA SER A 172 -1.76 -9.64 13.06
C SER A 172 -0.38 -9.66 12.42
N ALA A 173 -0.17 -8.88 11.35
CA ALA A 173 1.13 -8.76 10.71
C ALA A 173 2.16 -8.07 11.61
N ALA A 174 1.80 -6.98 12.30
CA ALA A 174 2.71 -6.25 13.19
C ALA A 174 3.06 -7.03 14.47
N GLU A 175 2.12 -7.83 14.99
CA GLU A 175 2.30 -8.70 16.16
C GLU A 175 3.00 -10.02 15.86
N SER A 176 3.39 -10.25 14.60
CA SER A 176 4.16 -11.44 14.22
C SER A 176 5.39 -11.59 15.14
N PRO A 177 5.56 -12.76 15.79
CA PRO A 177 6.69 -13.00 16.70
C PRO A 177 8.06 -12.77 16.06
N GLU A 178 8.14 -12.81 14.73
CA GLU A 178 9.37 -12.54 13.97
C GLU A 178 9.92 -11.12 14.20
N TYR A 179 9.05 -10.15 14.57
CA TYR A 179 9.45 -8.77 14.79
C TYR A 179 9.73 -8.45 16.26
N GLY A 180 9.30 -9.30 17.20
CA GLY A 180 9.55 -9.15 18.64
C GLY A 180 9.16 -7.78 19.18
N TYR A 181 7.96 -7.29 18.86
CA TYR A 181 7.37 -6.11 19.49
C TYR A 181 6.56 -6.53 20.71
N GLU A 182 6.73 -5.83 21.82
CA GLU A 182 5.88 -5.99 22.99
C GLU A 182 4.51 -5.34 22.76
N ALA A 183 3.46 -5.86 23.42
CA ALA A 183 2.10 -5.34 23.28
C ALA A 183 2.00 -3.83 23.61
N THR A 184 2.83 -3.33 24.52
CA THR A 184 2.85 -1.90 24.90
C THR A 184 3.43 -0.99 23.80
N GLN A 185 4.22 -1.55 22.88
CA GLN A 185 4.86 -0.84 21.77
C GLN A 185 3.94 -0.69 20.55
N ILE A 186 2.85 -1.47 20.46
CA ILE A 186 1.90 -1.41 19.35
C ILE A 186 0.61 -0.74 19.85
N LYS A 187 0.34 0.47 19.36
CA LYS A 187 -0.91 1.19 19.60
C LYS A 187 -1.87 0.89 18.45
N LYS A 188 -3.08 0.43 18.79
CA LYS A 188 -4.06 -0.09 17.83
C LYS A 188 -5.35 0.70 17.97
N TYR A 189 -5.85 1.24 16.87
CA TYR A 189 -7.07 2.05 16.85
C TYR A 189 -7.96 1.60 15.68
N ASN A 190 -9.04 0.88 15.98
CA ASN A 190 -10.14 0.63 15.06
C ASN A 190 -11.33 1.45 15.54
N GLN A 191 -11.73 2.44 14.75
CA GLN A 191 -12.81 3.37 15.06
C GLN A 191 -13.67 3.55 13.82
N ASP A 192 -14.95 3.86 14.01
CA ASP A 192 -15.82 4.21 12.89
C ASP A 192 -15.35 5.49 12.20
N ALA A 193 -15.75 5.65 10.94
CA ALA A 193 -15.35 6.80 10.15
C ALA A 193 -15.72 8.14 10.83
N GLY A 194 -14.73 9.02 10.95
CA GLY A 194 -14.86 10.31 11.64
C GLY A 194 -14.79 10.26 13.18
N GLN A 195 -14.57 9.09 13.79
CA GLN A 195 -14.43 8.93 15.25
C GLN A 195 -12.97 8.80 15.73
N PHE A 196 -12.00 8.88 14.83
CA PHE A 196 -10.57 8.86 15.18
C PHE A 196 -10.17 10.11 15.98
N GLN A 197 -9.54 9.88 17.12
CA GLN A 197 -9.15 10.93 18.07
C GLN A 197 -7.74 11.47 17.76
N TRP A 198 -7.57 12.06 16.58
CA TRP A 198 -6.28 12.52 16.05
C TRP A 198 -5.52 13.44 17.02
N ALA A 199 -6.21 14.36 17.69
CA ALA A 199 -5.62 15.24 18.69
C ALA A 199 -5.05 14.48 19.91
N GLN A 200 -5.72 13.40 20.35
CA GLN A 200 -5.22 12.54 21.43
C GLN A 200 -4.00 11.75 20.97
N TYR A 201 -4.04 11.17 19.76
CA TYR A 201 -2.91 10.41 19.21
C TYR A 201 -1.66 11.31 19.07
N GLN A 202 -1.86 12.57 18.71
CA GLN A 202 -0.81 13.58 18.67
C GLN A 202 -0.15 13.77 20.03
N GLN A 203 -0.95 13.95 21.10
CA GLN A 203 -0.46 14.11 22.47
C GLN A 203 0.27 12.85 22.96
N ASP A 204 -0.29 11.67 22.70
CA ASP A 204 0.31 10.39 23.07
C ASP A 204 1.69 10.21 22.43
N ILE A 205 1.82 10.54 21.14
CA ILE A 205 3.09 10.45 20.42
C ILE A 205 4.09 11.48 20.94
N GLN A 206 3.66 12.72 21.19
CA GLN A 206 4.54 13.76 21.75
C GLN A 206 5.11 13.35 23.11
N ALA A 207 4.33 12.69 23.95
CA ALA A 207 4.77 12.19 25.25
C ALA A 207 5.91 11.15 25.16
N LEU A 208 6.12 10.52 23.99
CA LEU A 208 7.22 9.58 23.76
C LEU A 208 8.56 10.27 23.51
N PHE A 209 8.56 11.58 23.28
CA PHE A 209 9.76 12.40 23.06
C PHE A 209 10.00 13.26 24.31
N PRO A 210 10.92 12.86 25.20
CA PRO A 210 11.19 13.66 26.40
C PRO A 210 11.63 15.07 25.98
N LEU A 211 11.07 16.07 26.65
CA LEU A 211 11.56 17.44 26.53
C LEU A 211 13.05 17.47 26.88
N PRO A 212 13.86 18.30 26.20
CA PRO A 212 15.22 18.55 26.65
C PRO A 212 15.14 18.93 28.13
N VAL A 213 15.78 18.14 29.00
CA VAL A 213 15.89 18.49 30.41
C VAL A 213 16.62 19.82 30.41
N GLU A 214 15.89 20.90 30.73
CA GLU A 214 16.47 22.21 30.91
C GLU A 214 17.55 22.02 31.99
N GLU A 215 18.82 22.09 31.58
CA GLU A 215 19.95 21.90 32.50
C GLU A 215 19.77 22.89 33.62
N GLN A 216 19.29 22.41 34.78
CA GLN A 216 19.17 23.26 35.94
C GLN A 216 20.56 23.84 36.20
N PRO A 217 20.67 25.16 36.41
CA PRO A 217 21.95 25.81 36.60
C PRO A 217 22.67 25.10 37.74
N ILE A 218 23.76 24.43 37.38
CA ILE A 218 24.64 23.70 38.28
C ILE A 218 25.06 24.71 39.36
N THR A 219 24.46 24.63 40.54
CA THR A 219 24.94 25.35 41.71
C THR A 219 26.38 24.88 41.92
N PRO A 220 27.39 25.76 41.81
CA PRO A 220 28.78 25.34 41.92
C PRO A 220 28.99 24.73 43.31
N THR A 221 29.12 23.40 43.33
CA THR A 221 29.48 22.68 44.54
C THR A 221 30.98 22.95 44.77
N PRO A 222 31.39 23.36 45.97
CA PRO A 222 32.79 23.65 46.27
C PRO A 222 33.69 22.46 45.95
N ILE A 223 34.73 22.72 45.16
CA ILE A 223 35.77 21.76 44.81
C ILE A 223 36.54 21.42 46.10
N GLU A 224 36.30 20.23 46.66
CA GLU A 224 37.26 19.62 47.59
C GLU A 224 38.38 18.99 46.77
N THR A 225 39.53 19.65 46.81
CA THR A 225 40.84 19.15 46.40
C THR A 225 41.22 17.91 47.21
N GLY A 226 40.94 16.73 46.66
CA GLY A 226 41.45 15.44 47.12
C GLY A 226 42.48 14.90 46.12
N THR A 227 43.75 15.13 46.42
CA THR A 227 44.90 14.44 45.85
C THR A 227 44.83 12.96 46.23
N ASP A 228 44.81 12.02 45.28
CA ASP A 228 45.79 10.93 45.30
C ASP A 228 45.79 10.00 44.07
N SER A 229 47.02 9.69 43.70
CA SER A 229 47.52 8.77 42.69
C SER A 229 46.97 7.34 42.79
N ARG A 230 46.66 6.71 41.64
CA ARG A 230 47.08 5.31 41.39
C ARG A 230 47.12 4.90 39.91
N SER A 231 48.33 4.50 39.53
CA SER A 231 48.77 3.81 38.31
C SER A 231 48.27 2.37 38.21
N THR A 232 47.89 1.87 37.00
CA THR A 232 48.26 0.53 36.43
C THR A 232 47.79 0.36 34.95
N PRO A 233 48.17 -0.71 34.17
CA PRO A 233 48.98 -0.59 32.94
C PRO A 233 48.26 -1.17 31.67
N PRO A 234 48.92 -1.41 30.51
CA PRO A 234 48.27 -1.51 29.20
C PRO A 234 47.71 -2.91 28.88
N ILE A 235 46.58 -2.93 28.17
CA ILE A 235 45.88 -4.12 27.68
C ILE A 235 46.52 -4.60 26.37
N ALA A 236 46.88 -5.89 26.34
CA ALA A 236 47.46 -6.59 25.21
C ALA A 236 46.40 -6.87 24.12
N ILE A 237 46.81 -6.72 22.86
CA ILE A 237 46.04 -7.05 21.66
C ILE A 237 46.34 -8.50 21.30
N THR A 238 45.31 -9.34 21.21
CA THR A 238 45.40 -10.72 20.72
C THR A 238 44.82 -10.78 19.32
N GLU A 239 45.65 -11.12 18.32
CA GLU A 239 45.24 -11.48 16.96
C GLU A 239 44.50 -12.83 16.97
N ASP A 240 43.30 -12.86 16.41
CA ASP A 240 42.54 -14.09 16.17
C ASP A 240 42.64 -14.49 14.70
N LYS A 241 43.09 -15.73 14.49
CA LYS A 241 43.39 -16.35 13.20
C LYS A 241 42.20 -17.20 12.80
N SER A 242 41.40 -16.74 11.85
CA SER A 242 40.27 -17.50 11.30
C SER A 242 40.68 -18.33 10.08
N GLU A 243 40.40 -19.64 10.15
CA GLU A 243 40.49 -20.58 9.02
C GLU A 243 39.26 -20.48 8.10
N PRO A 244 39.40 -20.79 6.80
CA PRO A 244 38.32 -20.66 5.83
C PRO A 244 37.34 -21.83 5.90
N VAL A 245 36.05 -21.52 6.12
CA VAL A 245 34.94 -22.49 6.05
C VAL A 245 34.54 -22.75 4.58
N PRO A 246 34.27 -24.00 4.17
CA PRO A 246 33.89 -24.36 2.81
C PRO A 246 32.54 -23.74 2.42
N VAL A 247 32.50 -23.03 1.29
CA VAL A 247 31.28 -22.42 0.73
C VAL A 247 30.56 -23.45 -0.15
N GLU A 248 29.53 -24.10 0.39
CA GLU A 248 28.54 -24.81 -0.43
C GLU A 248 27.54 -23.83 -1.09
N PRO A 249 26.93 -24.18 -2.24
CA PRO A 249 26.15 -23.25 -3.04
C PRO A 249 24.78 -22.96 -2.40
N LEU A 250 24.77 -21.96 -1.53
CA LEU A 250 23.63 -21.42 -0.75
C LEU A 250 22.39 -21.09 -1.59
N ALA A 251 22.54 -20.89 -2.90
CA ALA A 251 21.48 -20.45 -3.79
C ALA A 251 20.46 -21.55 -4.12
N ALA A 252 20.93 -22.78 -4.36
CA ALA A 252 20.04 -23.91 -4.69
C ALA A 252 19.12 -24.28 -3.52
N GLN A 253 19.62 -24.17 -2.28
CA GLN A 253 18.86 -24.50 -1.08
C GLN A 253 17.77 -23.46 -0.77
N ARG A 254 17.98 -22.18 -1.11
CA ARG A 254 16.99 -21.12 -0.92
C ARG A 254 15.84 -21.22 -1.92
N THR A 255 16.15 -21.47 -3.18
CA THR A 255 15.13 -21.65 -4.24
C THR A 255 14.23 -22.85 -3.96
N LEU A 256 14.80 -23.95 -3.46
CA LEU A 256 14.03 -25.14 -3.07
C LEU A 256 13.08 -24.87 -1.88
N LYS A 257 13.53 -24.13 -0.86
CA LYS A 257 12.73 -23.79 0.32
C LYS A 257 11.54 -22.86 -0.02
N ILE A 258 11.78 -21.84 -0.83
CA ILE A 258 10.73 -20.87 -1.22
C ILE A 258 9.69 -21.57 -2.12
N THR A 259 10.14 -22.34 -3.12
CA THR A 259 9.22 -23.07 -4.01
C THR A 259 8.38 -24.10 -3.25
N GLY A 260 8.99 -24.85 -2.32
CA GLY A 260 8.29 -25.86 -1.52
C GLY A 260 7.24 -25.27 -0.57
N THR A 261 7.53 -24.12 0.06
CA THR A 261 6.58 -23.45 0.96
C THR A 261 5.40 -22.85 0.20
N SER A 262 5.62 -22.25 -0.97
CA SER A 262 4.54 -21.76 -1.83
C SER A 262 3.63 -22.89 -2.33
N PHE A 263 4.20 -24.04 -2.74
CA PHE A 263 3.41 -25.21 -3.13
C PHE A 263 2.51 -25.69 -1.99
N ALA A 264 3.08 -25.84 -0.79
CA ALA A 264 2.32 -26.29 0.39
C ALA A 264 1.16 -25.33 0.73
N ALA A 265 1.40 -24.02 0.68
CA ALA A 265 0.37 -23.01 0.94
C ALA A 265 -0.81 -23.12 -0.07
N GLY A 266 -0.52 -23.24 -1.36
CA GLY A 266 -1.54 -23.40 -2.40
C GLY A 266 -2.36 -24.68 -2.23
N PHE A 267 -1.71 -25.78 -1.80
CA PHE A 267 -2.37 -27.05 -1.53
C PHE A 267 -3.37 -26.96 -0.37
N PHE A 268 -2.99 -26.33 0.75
CA PHE A 268 -3.89 -26.16 1.90
C PHE A 268 -5.10 -25.27 1.60
N VAL A 269 -4.92 -24.20 0.83
CA VAL A 269 -6.03 -23.36 0.36
C VAL A 269 -7.00 -24.19 -0.49
N GLY A 270 -6.49 -25.02 -1.41
CA GLY A 270 -7.31 -25.90 -2.22
C GLY A 270 -8.09 -26.94 -1.40
N LEU A 271 -7.49 -27.49 -0.33
CA LEU A 271 -8.19 -28.37 0.61
C LEU A 271 -9.32 -27.63 1.34
N LEU A 272 -9.08 -26.43 1.85
CA LEU A 272 -10.10 -25.65 2.57
C LEU A 272 -11.29 -25.31 1.67
N VAL A 273 -11.03 -24.83 0.45
CA VAL A 273 -12.09 -24.54 -0.54
C VAL A 273 -12.91 -25.81 -0.84
N SER A 274 -12.24 -26.96 -0.97
CA SER A 274 -12.92 -28.23 -1.21
C SER A 274 -13.82 -28.64 -0.04
N VAL A 275 -13.37 -28.49 1.21
CA VAL A 275 -14.18 -28.76 2.40
C VAL A 275 -15.42 -27.87 2.46
N VAL A 276 -15.28 -26.57 2.16
CA VAL A 276 -16.40 -25.63 2.13
C VAL A 276 -17.40 -26.00 1.03
N LEU A 277 -16.95 -26.39 -0.17
CA LEU A 277 -17.82 -26.83 -1.26
C LEU A 277 -18.58 -28.12 -0.93
N ILE A 278 -17.96 -29.04 -0.17
CA ILE A 278 -18.63 -30.25 0.33
C ILE A 278 -19.68 -29.87 1.38
N ALA A 279 -19.32 -29.04 2.36
CA ALA A 279 -20.19 -28.65 3.46
C ALA A 279 -21.42 -27.86 2.99
N THR A 280 -21.27 -27.04 1.95
CA THR A 280 -22.36 -26.24 1.36
C THR A 280 -23.30 -27.05 0.46
N GLY A 281 -23.00 -28.33 0.20
CA GLY A 281 -23.87 -29.20 -0.59
C GLY A 281 -23.97 -28.83 -2.07
N VAL A 282 -23.14 -27.91 -2.57
CA VAL A 282 -23.14 -27.43 -3.96
C VAL A 282 -22.92 -28.58 -4.96
N LEU A 283 -22.25 -29.65 -4.53
CA LEU A 283 -21.96 -30.83 -5.35
C LEU A 283 -23.00 -31.96 -5.19
N ALA A 284 -23.97 -31.83 -4.29
CA ALA A 284 -25.02 -32.85 -4.08
C ALA A 284 -25.87 -33.14 -5.33
N PRO A 285 -26.23 -32.17 -6.20
CA PRO A 285 -27.02 -32.43 -7.41
C PRO A 285 -26.27 -33.24 -8.48
N LEU A 286 -24.95 -33.35 -8.40
CA LEU A 286 -24.12 -34.00 -9.43
C LEU A 286 -23.95 -35.52 -9.20
N GLY A 287 -24.55 -36.09 -8.15
CA GLY A 287 -24.47 -37.52 -7.86
C GLY A 287 -23.04 -38.02 -7.57
N ILE A 288 -22.12 -37.12 -7.23
CA ILE A 288 -20.72 -37.45 -6.99
C ILE A 288 -20.62 -38.13 -5.62
N GLY A 289 -20.39 -39.45 -5.62
CA GLY A 289 -20.15 -40.21 -4.40
C GLY A 289 -18.83 -39.81 -3.70
N ALA A 290 -18.61 -40.32 -2.49
CA ALA A 290 -17.44 -39.97 -1.66
C ALA A 290 -16.08 -40.13 -2.37
N LEU A 291 -15.94 -41.12 -3.26
CA LEU A 291 -14.74 -41.31 -4.07
C LEU A 291 -14.52 -40.20 -5.11
N GLY A 292 -15.60 -39.70 -5.71
CA GLY A 292 -15.52 -38.58 -6.65
C GLY A 292 -15.20 -37.26 -5.95
N ILE A 293 -15.66 -37.07 -4.71
CA ILE A 293 -15.32 -35.91 -3.87
C ILE A 293 -13.82 -35.92 -3.54
N LEU A 294 -13.26 -37.08 -3.17
CA LEU A 294 -11.83 -37.22 -2.91
C LEU A 294 -10.99 -36.95 -4.17
N ALA A 295 -11.42 -37.45 -5.33
CA ALA A 295 -10.74 -37.19 -6.60
C ALA A 295 -10.75 -35.69 -6.97
N LEU A 296 -11.90 -35.04 -6.86
CA LEU A 296 -12.04 -33.60 -7.16
C LEU A 296 -11.21 -32.75 -6.20
N THR A 297 -11.25 -33.05 -4.90
CA THR A 297 -10.46 -32.35 -3.87
C THR A 297 -8.97 -32.48 -4.15
N SER A 298 -8.50 -33.68 -4.52
CA SER A 298 -7.10 -33.92 -4.88
C SER A 298 -6.69 -33.14 -6.12
N MET A 299 -7.54 -33.06 -7.15
CA MET A 299 -7.27 -32.26 -8.35
C MET A 299 -7.20 -30.77 -8.06
N ILE A 300 -8.13 -30.22 -7.27
CA ILE A 300 -8.15 -28.80 -6.90
C ILE A 300 -6.92 -28.45 -6.07
N ALA A 301 -6.61 -29.24 -5.04
CA ALA A 301 -5.46 -29.00 -4.17
C ALA A 301 -4.13 -29.13 -4.93
N SER A 302 -3.99 -30.13 -5.81
CA SER A 302 -2.79 -30.30 -6.63
C SER A 302 -2.63 -29.19 -7.66
N GLY A 303 -3.73 -28.77 -8.32
CA GLY A 303 -3.71 -27.68 -9.29
C GLY A 303 -3.30 -26.35 -8.67
N LEU A 304 -3.88 -25.99 -7.51
CA LEU A 304 -3.51 -24.78 -6.78
C LEU A 304 -2.10 -24.85 -6.21
N GLY A 305 -1.67 -26.02 -5.73
CA GLY A 305 -0.28 -26.26 -5.32
C GLY A 305 0.72 -25.98 -6.44
N LEU A 306 0.47 -26.52 -7.64
CA LEU A 306 1.34 -26.32 -8.80
C LEU A 306 1.42 -24.85 -9.24
N VAL A 307 0.28 -24.16 -9.36
CA VAL A 307 0.25 -22.73 -9.74
C VAL A 307 1.02 -21.90 -8.72
N SER A 308 0.77 -22.12 -7.43
CA SER A 308 1.48 -21.42 -6.35
C SER A 308 2.99 -21.73 -6.35
N GLY A 309 3.37 -22.98 -6.61
CA GLY A 309 4.77 -23.40 -6.73
C GLY A 309 5.50 -22.71 -7.89
N VAL A 310 4.86 -22.57 -9.06
CA VAL A 310 5.43 -21.85 -10.21
C VAL A 310 5.64 -20.37 -9.89
N ILE A 311 4.67 -19.73 -9.22
CA ILE A 311 4.79 -18.34 -8.76
C ILE A 311 5.95 -18.21 -7.77
N GLY A 312 6.02 -19.10 -6.77
CA GLY A 312 7.11 -19.15 -5.80
C GLY A 312 8.49 -19.32 -6.45
N PHE A 313 8.60 -20.17 -7.46
CA PHE A 313 9.82 -20.35 -8.25
C PHE A 313 10.22 -19.07 -9.01
N GLY A 314 9.26 -18.39 -9.65
CA GLY A 314 9.50 -17.13 -10.35
C GLY A 314 10.02 -16.03 -9.41
N VAL A 315 9.46 -15.93 -8.20
CA VAL A 315 9.91 -15.00 -7.15
C VAL A 315 11.30 -15.38 -6.64
N ALA A 316 11.55 -16.67 -6.37
CA ALA A 316 12.86 -17.15 -5.91
C ALA A 316 13.97 -16.88 -6.94
N LYS A 317 13.69 -17.08 -8.23
CA LYS A 317 14.65 -16.81 -9.32
C LYS A 317 14.88 -15.31 -9.54
N SER A 318 13.85 -14.48 -9.35
CA SER A 318 13.97 -13.01 -9.50
C SER A 318 14.74 -12.35 -8.35
N THR A 319 14.81 -13.03 -7.19
CA THR A 319 15.56 -12.57 -6.01
C THR A 319 16.98 -13.13 -5.94
N GLU A 320 17.37 -13.97 -6.89
CA GLU A 320 18.75 -14.42 -7.06
C GLU A 320 19.59 -13.26 -7.64
N SER A 321 20.18 -12.49 -6.73
CA SER A 321 20.89 -11.24 -7.00
C SER A 321 21.92 -11.36 -8.14
N LYS A 322 21.80 -10.47 -9.14
CA LYS A 322 22.87 -10.14 -10.08
C LYS A 322 24.11 -9.77 -9.26
N LYS A 323 25.20 -10.54 -9.43
CA LYS A 323 26.52 -10.13 -8.91
C LYS A 323 26.77 -8.67 -9.32
N PRO A 324 27.15 -7.78 -8.39
CA PRO A 324 27.47 -6.41 -8.73
C PRO A 324 28.60 -6.42 -9.76
N HIS A 325 28.42 -5.69 -10.86
CA HIS A 325 29.51 -5.41 -11.78
C HIS A 325 30.59 -4.66 -11.01
N GLN A 326 31.68 -5.38 -10.71
CA GLN A 326 32.92 -4.81 -10.23
C GLN A 326 33.41 -3.85 -11.32
N CYS A 327 33.32 -2.56 -11.07
CA CYS A 327 33.89 -1.54 -11.93
C CYS A 327 35.39 -1.52 -11.66
N ASP A 328 36.18 -2.00 -12.64
CA ASP A 328 37.63 -1.90 -12.58
C ASP A 328 38.05 -0.41 -12.57
N GLU A 329 38.94 -0.10 -11.62
CA GLU A 329 39.53 1.21 -11.37
C GLU A 329 40.44 1.61 -12.55
N PRO A 330 40.30 2.81 -13.15
CA PRO A 330 41.16 3.22 -14.26
C PRO A 330 42.54 3.64 -13.74
N THR A 331 43.58 2.99 -14.24
CA THR A 331 44.99 3.31 -13.99
C THR A 331 45.33 4.70 -14.56
N PRO A 332 46.11 5.55 -13.85
CA PRO A 332 46.47 6.87 -14.34
C PRO A 332 47.54 6.79 -15.44
N SER A 333 47.14 7.07 -16.68
CA SER A 333 48.04 7.27 -17.82
C SER A 333 48.60 8.69 -17.81
N ASN A 334 49.83 8.83 -17.27
CA ASN A 334 50.67 10.01 -17.46
C ASN A 334 51.17 10.05 -18.90
N ASN A 335 50.68 10.98 -19.71
CA ASN A 335 51.42 11.69 -20.77
C ASN A 335 50.44 12.39 -21.73
N CYS A 336 50.29 13.71 -21.61
CA CYS A 336 50.15 14.56 -22.79
C CYS A 336 50.55 15.98 -22.41
N SER A 337 51.72 16.39 -22.87
CA SER A 337 52.19 17.76 -22.83
C SER A 337 52.24 18.30 -24.27
N GLN A 338 51.99 19.61 -24.39
CA GLN A 338 52.23 20.52 -25.53
C GLN A 338 51.01 20.91 -26.40
N PRO A 339 51.03 22.09 -27.10
CA PRO A 339 50.64 23.37 -26.51
C PRO A 339 49.68 24.18 -27.42
N LEU A 340 49.22 25.32 -26.91
CA LEU A 340 48.48 26.37 -27.62
C LEU A 340 49.18 26.86 -28.91
N GLN A 341 48.43 26.91 -30.01
CA GLN A 341 48.63 27.89 -31.10
C GLN A 341 47.37 27.98 -31.97
N GLY A 342 46.94 29.21 -32.28
CA GLY A 342 46.19 29.51 -33.51
C GLY A 342 44.83 30.17 -33.35
N LEU A 343 44.81 31.51 -33.50
CA LEU A 343 43.64 32.33 -33.81
C LEU A 343 43.03 31.98 -35.18
N GLY A 344 41.68 31.96 -35.26
CA GLY A 344 40.94 32.38 -36.46
C GLY A 344 40.02 31.34 -37.12
N GLY A 345 38.70 31.54 -37.01
CA GLY A 345 37.69 30.98 -37.93
C GLY A 345 36.54 30.22 -37.24
N PRO A 346 35.27 30.44 -37.65
CA PRO A 346 34.13 29.74 -37.06
C PRO A 346 33.96 28.39 -37.75
N VAL A 347 34.00 27.30 -36.98
CA VAL A 347 33.66 25.97 -37.48
C VAL A 347 32.77 25.29 -36.46
N ASP A 348 31.50 25.13 -36.83
CA ASP A 348 30.57 24.20 -36.24
C ASP A 348 31.17 22.79 -36.28
N THR A 349 31.47 22.20 -35.13
CA THR A 349 31.51 20.75 -34.93
C THR A 349 31.57 20.43 -33.43
N VAL A 350 30.46 19.94 -32.89
CA VAL A 350 30.43 19.26 -31.58
C VAL A 350 30.86 17.80 -31.80
N PRO A 351 31.90 17.27 -31.11
CA PRO A 351 32.20 15.85 -31.15
C PRO A 351 31.20 15.09 -30.27
N ARG A 352 30.36 14.25 -30.91
CA ARG A 352 29.63 13.16 -30.24
C ARG A 352 30.63 12.08 -29.86
N CYS A 353 30.88 11.90 -28.56
CA CYS A 353 31.46 10.67 -28.03
C CYS A 353 30.39 9.90 -27.26
N CYS A 354 30.35 8.58 -27.51
CA CYS A 354 29.64 7.53 -26.75
C CYS A 354 28.15 7.29 -27.08
N ASN A 355 27.88 6.80 -28.29
CA ASN A 355 26.75 5.90 -28.53
C ASN A 355 27.17 4.47 -28.19
N ALA A 356 26.65 3.91 -27.08
CA ALA A 356 26.68 2.48 -26.84
C ALA A 356 25.53 1.79 -27.61
N PRO A 357 25.77 0.65 -28.28
CA PRO A 357 24.76 0.00 -29.10
C PRO A 357 23.73 -0.77 -28.24
N VAL A 358 22.45 -0.42 -28.40
CA VAL A 358 21.31 -1.17 -27.88
C VAL A 358 21.14 -2.46 -28.70
N LYS A 359 21.27 -3.61 -28.04
CA LYS A 359 21.03 -4.92 -28.67
C LYS A 359 19.53 -5.15 -28.86
N HIS A 360 19.20 -5.59 -30.07
CA HIS A 360 17.88 -5.80 -30.65
C HIS A 360 16.96 -6.75 -29.87
N PHE A 361 15.66 -6.42 -29.87
CA PHE A 361 14.55 -7.35 -29.67
C PHE A 361 14.42 -8.28 -30.89
N PRO A 362 14.17 -9.59 -30.72
CA PRO A 362 13.80 -10.43 -31.84
C PRO A 362 12.32 -10.20 -32.22
N SER A 363 12.13 -9.77 -33.46
CA SER A 363 10.85 -9.72 -34.16
C SER A 363 10.32 -11.15 -34.35
N ILE A 364 9.09 -11.41 -33.93
CA ILE A 364 8.30 -12.56 -34.41
C ILE A 364 7.05 -11.99 -35.08
N ILE A 365 7.14 -11.81 -36.40
CA ILE A 365 6.01 -11.81 -37.32
C ILE A 365 6.15 -13.12 -38.09
N GLY A 366 5.16 -13.99 -37.97
CA GLY A 366 5.00 -15.22 -38.74
C GLY A 366 3.58 -15.28 -39.27
N ASN A 367 3.47 -15.51 -40.57
CA ASN A 367 2.31 -15.28 -41.42
C ASN A 367 1.08 -16.18 -41.14
N SER A 368 -0.07 -15.62 -41.53
CA SER A 368 -1.37 -16.27 -41.80
C SER A 368 -1.28 -17.44 -42.78
N PRO A 369 -2.29 -18.32 -42.82
CA PRO A 369 -3.24 -18.20 -43.93
C PRO A 369 -4.73 -18.29 -43.54
N GLU A 370 -5.55 -17.59 -44.35
CA GLU A 370 -6.89 -17.94 -44.86
C GLU A 370 -7.24 -19.43 -44.80
N ALA A 371 -8.48 -19.90 -44.74
CA ALA A 371 -9.84 -19.37 -44.73
C ALA A 371 -10.74 -20.52 -44.23
N THR A 372 -12.00 -20.26 -43.87
CA THR A 372 -13.20 -20.92 -44.44
C THR A 372 -14.45 -20.38 -43.73
N GLU A 373 -15.24 -19.64 -44.48
CA GLU A 373 -16.67 -19.38 -44.28
C GLU A 373 -17.45 -20.70 -44.26
N THR A 374 -18.31 -20.89 -43.24
CA THR A 374 -19.48 -21.75 -43.40
C THR A 374 -20.71 -20.98 -42.94
N GLN A 375 -21.49 -20.56 -43.93
CA GLN A 375 -22.89 -20.20 -43.80
C GLN A 375 -23.68 -21.37 -43.19
N GLN A 376 -24.58 -21.08 -42.25
CA GLN A 376 -25.83 -21.84 -42.18
C GLN A 376 -27.00 -20.91 -41.91
N LYS A 377 -27.73 -20.71 -43.01
CA LYS A 377 -29.06 -20.15 -43.15
C LYS A 377 -30.06 -21.28 -42.92
N SER A 378 -31.03 -21.05 -42.03
CA SER A 378 -32.35 -21.69 -41.98
C SER A 378 -33.21 -20.73 -41.15
N GLU A 379 -34.11 -19.92 -41.72
CA GLU A 379 -35.49 -20.29 -42.12
C GLU A 379 -36.23 -21.02 -40.98
N GLU A 380 -37.44 -20.66 -40.52
CA GLU A 380 -38.48 -19.79 -41.07
C GLU A 380 -39.70 -19.73 -40.08
N ARG A 381 -40.42 -18.59 -40.07
CA ARG A 381 -41.87 -18.35 -39.76
C ARG A 381 -42.48 -18.73 -38.40
N HIS A 382 -43.07 -17.74 -37.71
CA HIS A 382 -44.51 -17.37 -37.78
C HIS A 382 -44.80 -16.14 -36.87
N ASN A 383 -45.37 -15.05 -37.43
CA ASN A 383 -46.71 -14.51 -37.12
C ASN A 383 -47.23 -14.85 -35.71
N THR A 384 -47.60 -13.90 -34.86
CA THR A 384 -48.76 -13.01 -35.07
C THR A 384 -48.71 -11.73 -34.24
N ASP A 385 -49.16 -10.67 -34.89
CA ASP A 385 -49.90 -9.52 -34.39
C ASP A 385 -51.12 -9.92 -33.53
N LEU A 386 -51.26 -9.34 -32.33
CA LEU A 386 -52.55 -9.15 -31.66
C LEU A 386 -52.38 -8.15 -30.52
N GLY A 387 -52.80 -6.91 -30.77
CA GLY A 387 -53.12 -5.96 -29.72
C GLY A 387 -54.36 -6.38 -28.94
N ALA A 388 -54.41 -6.04 -27.65
CA ALA A 388 -55.55 -5.40 -26.99
C ALA A 388 -55.42 -5.42 -25.46
N ARG A 389 -55.57 -4.21 -24.90
CA ARG A 389 -56.43 -3.85 -23.74
C ARG A 389 -56.10 -4.36 -22.33
N MET A 390 -55.88 -3.36 -21.48
CA MET A 390 -56.48 -3.11 -20.15
C MET A 390 -56.53 -4.28 -19.16
N ASN A 391 -55.84 -4.12 -18.01
CA ASN A 391 -56.59 -3.71 -16.82
C ASN A 391 -55.70 -3.08 -15.75
N VAL A 392 -56.23 -1.96 -15.26
CA VAL A 392 -55.83 -1.22 -14.07
C VAL A 392 -56.20 -2.07 -12.86
N GLN A 393 -55.27 -2.28 -11.93
CA GLN A 393 -55.59 -2.72 -10.58
C GLN A 393 -55.24 -1.58 -9.63
N VAL A 394 -56.32 -0.97 -9.12
CA VAL A 394 -56.34 -0.01 -8.03
C VAL A 394 -56.09 -0.79 -6.75
N GLU A 395 -54.99 -0.54 -6.04
CA GLU A 395 -54.87 -0.88 -4.62
C GLU A 395 -55.31 0.34 -3.81
N GLU A 396 -56.53 0.22 -3.31
CA GLU A 396 -57.12 1.05 -2.27
C GLU A 396 -56.75 0.39 -0.94
N SER A 397 -55.90 1.02 -0.13
CA SER A 397 -55.73 0.65 1.28
C SER A 397 -56.10 1.85 2.13
N GLU A 398 -57.33 1.81 2.64
CA GLU A 398 -57.90 2.81 3.53
C GLU A 398 -57.23 2.82 4.91
N ASP A 399 -57.12 4.05 5.38
CA ASP A 399 -56.84 4.52 6.73
C ASP A 399 -57.70 3.83 7.80
N TYR A 400 -57.08 3.42 8.90
CA TYR A 400 -57.77 3.27 10.20
C TYR A 400 -56.99 4.03 11.27
N SER A 401 -57.42 5.28 11.47
CA SER A 401 -57.05 6.11 12.59
C SER A 401 -58.10 6.00 13.72
N THR A 402 -57.59 6.03 14.95
CA THR A 402 -58.21 6.49 16.20
C THR A 402 -59.15 5.55 16.97
N GLN A 403 -58.73 5.17 18.19
CA GLN A 403 -59.35 5.77 19.39
C GLN A 403 -58.47 5.68 20.64
N ASN A 404 -58.49 6.80 21.36
CA ASN A 404 -57.72 7.16 22.54
C ASN A 404 -58.19 6.47 23.83
N SER A 405 -57.19 6.31 24.71
CA SER A 405 -57.22 6.22 26.16
C SER A 405 -58.30 7.04 26.88
N ALA A 406 -58.90 6.47 27.93
CA ALA A 406 -59.09 7.10 29.25
C ALA A 406 -59.67 6.14 30.33
N LEU A 407 -58.86 5.86 31.35
CA LEU A 407 -59.14 6.02 32.80
C LEU A 407 -60.44 5.44 33.43
N GLN A 408 -60.29 4.45 34.32
CA GLN A 408 -60.56 4.51 35.78
C GLN A 408 -60.82 3.11 36.39
N LYS A 409 -60.21 2.90 37.57
CA LYS A 409 -60.36 1.84 38.59
C LYS A 409 -59.67 0.50 38.38
#